data_AF-A0A2E1XMW5-F1
#
_entry.id   AF-A0A2E1XMW5-F1
#
_cell.length_a   1.000
_cell.length_b   1.000
_cell.length_c   1.000
_cell.angle_alpha   90.00
_cell.angle_beta   90.00
_cell.angle_gamma   90.00
#
_symmetry.space_group_name_H-M   'P 1'
#
loop_
_entity.id
_entity.type
_entity.pdbx_description
1 polymer ?
#
loop_
_entity_poly.entity_id
_entity_poly.type
_entity_poly.pdbx_seq_one_letter_code
_entity_poly.pdbx_strand_id
1 'polypeptide(L)'
;MAPSSAAEPKPPEMLLGHYLKTLRLPSFKREFEKQAELAAKRGEDHVRYLLRLAELELIDREQRLVERRITGALFDRLTHHVHILKMNGESYRLSEAKKRRAEKPAS
;
A
#
# COMPACT_ATOMS: atom_id res chain seq x y z
N MET A 1 31.37 -24.80 11.14
CA MET A 1 30.81 -23.52 11.61
C MET A 1 31.21 -22.45 10.60
N ALA A 2 30.30 -22.05 9.72
CA ALA A 2 30.49 -20.92 8.82
C ALA A 2 29.11 -20.29 8.52
N PRO A 3 28.72 -19.23 9.26
CA PRO A 3 27.60 -18.40 8.89
C PRO A 3 28.16 -17.19 8.14
N SER A 4 28.15 -17.20 6.81
CA SER A 4 28.38 -15.99 6.02
C SER A 4 27.88 -16.14 4.60
N SER A 5 26.63 -15.74 4.38
CA SER A 5 26.20 -15.14 3.12
C SER A 5 25.01 -14.24 3.45
N ALA A 6 25.32 -13.07 4.00
CA ALA A 6 24.39 -11.96 4.02
C ALA A 6 24.15 -11.57 2.57
N ALA A 7 22.96 -11.89 2.08
CA ALA A 7 22.57 -11.81 0.69
C ALA A 7 22.53 -10.35 0.21
N GLU A 8 23.52 -9.96 -0.59
CA GLU A 8 23.30 -8.89 -1.56
C GLU A 8 22.20 -9.36 -2.53
N PRO A 9 21.18 -8.53 -2.82
CA PRO A 9 20.13 -8.93 -3.75
C PRO A 9 20.77 -9.17 -5.10
N LYS A 10 20.72 -10.41 -5.59
CA LYS A 10 21.37 -10.75 -6.85
C LYS A 10 20.73 -9.92 -7.97
N PRO A 11 21.48 -9.53 -9.02
CA PRO A 11 20.93 -8.80 -10.17
C PRO A 11 19.58 -9.33 -10.72
N PRO A 12 19.35 -10.67 -10.83
CA PRO A 12 18.04 -11.21 -11.22
C PRO A 12 16.92 -11.00 -10.18
N GLU A 13 17.23 -11.00 -8.88
CA GLU A 13 16.25 -10.79 -7.79
C GLU A 13 15.78 -9.33 -7.77
N MET A 14 16.68 -8.37 -8.05
CA MET A 14 16.34 -6.96 -8.21
C MET A 14 15.39 -6.73 -9.39
N LEU A 15 15.69 -7.35 -10.54
CA LEU A 15 14.85 -7.26 -11.74
C LEU A 15 13.46 -7.89 -11.49
N LEU A 16 13.42 -9.05 -10.84
CA LEU A 16 12.16 -9.69 -10.46
C LEU A 16 11.34 -8.78 -9.54
N GLY A 17 11.95 -8.20 -8.51
CA GLY A 17 11.29 -7.26 -7.61
C GLY A 17 10.76 -6.01 -8.32
N HIS A 18 11.45 -5.52 -9.35
CA HIS A 18 10.98 -4.44 -10.21
C HIS A 18 9.78 -4.88 -11.07
N TYR A 19 9.87 -6.02 -11.76
CA TYR A 19 8.79 -6.52 -12.61
C TYR A 19 7.52 -6.84 -11.81
N LEU A 20 7.63 -7.46 -10.64
CA LEU A 20 6.47 -7.73 -9.77
C LEU A 20 5.81 -6.44 -9.27
N LYS A 21 6.58 -5.39 -9.04
CA LYS A 21 6.05 -4.05 -8.73
C LYS A 21 5.29 -3.47 -9.92
N THR A 22 5.86 -3.54 -11.12
CA THR A 22 5.25 -3.02 -12.37
C THR A 22 3.97 -3.77 -12.72
N LEU A 23 3.95 -5.10 -12.55
CA LEU A 23 2.78 -5.95 -12.77
C LEU A 23 1.72 -5.85 -11.66
N ARG A 24 2.01 -5.08 -10.59
CA ARG A 24 1.13 -4.90 -9.42
C ARG A 24 0.79 -6.23 -8.72
N LEU A 25 1.82 -7.05 -8.48
CA LEU A 25 1.74 -8.33 -7.76
C LEU A 25 2.41 -8.21 -6.37
N PRO A 26 1.81 -7.47 -5.42
CA PRO A 26 2.43 -7.20 -4.12
C PRO A 26 2.58 -8.43 -3.22
N SER A 27 1.63 -9.36 -3.25
CA SER A 27 1.68 -10.57 -2.42
C SER A 27 2.72 -11.54 -2.98
N PHE A 28 2.79 -11.64 -4.31
CA PHE A 28 3.85 -12.36 -5.01
C PHE A 28 5.23 -11.83 -4.61
N LYS A 29 5.43 -10.50 -4.63
CA LYS A 29 6.69 -9.86 -4.22
C LYS A 29 7.06 -10.12 -2.76
N ARG A 30 6.08 -10.21 -1.86
CA ARG A 30 6.30 -10.42 -0.43
C ARG A 30 6.64 -11.87 -0.10
N GLU A 31 6.06 -12.82 -0.83
CA GLU A 31 5.99 -14.23 -0.41
C GLU A 31 6.84 -15.16 -1.30
N PHE A 32 7.36 -14.70 -2.45
CA PHE A 32 8.09 -15.56 -3.40
C PHE A 32 9.31 -16.27 -2.78
N GLU A 33 10.15 -15.57 -2.01
CA GLU A 33 11.35 -16.16 -1.39
C GLU A 33 10.97 -17.28 -0.42
N LYS A 34 10.01 -17.01 0.45
CA LYS A 34 9.53 -17.98 1.43
C LYS A 34 8.87 -19.19 0.76
N GLN A 35 8.08 -18.99 -0.30
CA GLN A 35 7.49 -20.11 -1.04
C GLN A 35 8.55 -20.90 -1.81
N ALA A 36 9.62 -20.26 -2.29
CA ALA A 36 10.71 -20.95 -2.98
C ALA A 36 11.46 -21.87 -2.02
N GLU A 37 11.73 -21.42 -0.79
CA GLU A 37 12.29 -22.28 0.26
C GLU A 37 11.39 -23.45 0.62
N LEU A 38 10.08 -23.21 0.73
CA LEU A 38 9.11 -24.25 1.06
C LEU A 38 9.00 -25.29 -0.06
N ALA A 39 8.97 -24.86 -1.32
CA ALA A 39 8.95 -25.73 -2.48
C ALA A 39 10.23 -26.59 -2.54
N ALA A 40 11.40 -25.99 -2.29
CA ALA A 40 12.67 -26.72 -2.21
C ALA A 40 12.68 -27.74 -1.08
N LYS A 41 12.14 -27.40 0.10
CA LYS A 41 12.01 -28.33 1.24
C LYS A 41 11.06 -29.49 0.97
N ARG A 42 10.01 -29.26 0.17
CA ARG A 42 8.98 -30.26 -0.14
C ARG A 42 9.27 -31.08 -1.39
N GLY A 43 10.29 -30.70 -2.17
CA GLY A 43 10.55 -31.28 -3.48
C GLY A 43 9.43 -31.00 -4.49
N GLU A 44 8.70 -29.89 -4.33
CA GLU A 44 7.63 -29.50 -5.24
C GLU A 44 8.23 -29.03 -6.58
N ASP A 45 7.51 -29.31 -7.68
CA ASP A 45 7.88 -28.86 -9.00
C ASP A 45 7.65 -27.34 -9.17
N HIS A 46 8.33 -26.76 -10.17
CA HIS A 46 8.24 -25.34 -10.46
C HIS A 46 6.80 -24.88 -10.75
N VAL A 47 6.00 -25.76 -11.36
CA VAL A 47 4.59 -25.48 -11.67
C VAL A 47 3.76 -25.33 -10.39
N ARG A 48 3.92 -26.20 -9.39
CA ARG A 48 3.24 -26.05 -8.08
C ARG A 48 3.66 -24.79 -7.35
N TYR A 49 4.95 -24.45 -7.38
CA TYR A 49 5.44 -23.20 -6.80
C TYR A 49 4.76 -21.98 -7.42
N LEU A 50 4.69 -21.91 -8.76
CA LEU A 50 4.01 -20.82 -9.46
C LEU A 50 2.51 -20.78 -9.18
N LEU A 51 1.84 -21.94 -9.20
CA LEU A 51 0.43 -22.06 -8.86
C LEU A 51 0.17 -21.50 -7.45
N ARG A 52 0.98 -21.91 -6.47
CA ARG A 52 0.80 -21.50 -5.08
C ARG A 52 0.93 -19.99 -4.90
N LEU A 53 1.92 -19.38 -5.56
CA LEU A 53 2.07 -17.92 -5.50
C LEU A 53 0.93 -17.18 -6.22
N ALA A 54 0.44 -17.73 -7.34
CA ALA A 54 -0.70 -17.15 -8.06
C ALA A 54 -1.99 -17.23 -7.23
N GLU A 55 -2.24 -18.35 -6.55
CA GLU A 55 -3.35 -18.50 -5.60
C GLU A 55 -3.29 -17.45 -4.49
N LEU A 56 -2.12 -17.28 -3.86
CA LEU A 56 -1.93 -16.30 -2.79
C LEU A 56 -2.22 -14.87 -3.26
N GLU A 57 -1.76 -14.51 -4.46
CA GLU A 57 -2.05 -13.18 -5.02
C GLU A 57 -3.52 -13.00 -5.35
N LEU A 58 -4.18 -14.03 -5.92
CA LEU A 58 -5.61 -13.97 -6.23
C LEU A 58 -6.45 -13.77 -4.95
N ILE A 59 -6.17 -14.54 -3.90
CA ILE A 59 -6.87 -14.44 -2.62
C ILE A 59 -6.71 -13.03 -2.03
N ASP A 60 -5.48 -12.53 -1.93
CA ASP A 60 -5.21 -11.19 -1.38
C ASP A 60 -5.83 -10.08 -2.26
N ARG A 61 -5.96 -10.30 -3.56
CA ARG A 61 -6.61 -9.35 -4.48
C ARG A 61 -8.11 -9.31 -4.28
N GLU A 62 -8.75 -10.47 -4.14
CA GLU A 62 -10.19 -10.58 -3.85
C GLU A 62 -10.52 -9.92 -2.52
N GLN A 63 -9.75 -10.20 -1.46
CA GLN A 63 -9.94 -9.57 -0.15
C GLN A 63 -9.87 -8.05 -0.23
N ARG A 64 -8.85 -7.49 -0.89
CA ARG A 64 -8.72 -6.03 -1.10
C ARG A 64 -9.86 -5.43 -1.93
N LEU A 65 -10.42 -6.17 -2.88
CA LEU A 65 -11.58 -5.71 -3.66
C LEU A 65 -12.84 -5.67 -2.81
N VAL A 66 -13.07 -6.71 -2.01
CA VAL A 66 -14.21 -6.78 -1.08
C VAL A 66 -14.10 -5.68 -0.03
N GLU A 67 -12.94 -5.51 0.60
CA GLU A 67 -12.71 -4.46 1.60
C GLU A 67 -12.99 -3.06 1.03
N ARG A 68 -12.43 -2.73 -0.14
CA ARG A 68 -12.70 -1.45 -0.81
C ARG A 68 -14.18 -1.21 -1.10
N ARG A 69 -14.92 -2.25 -1.50
CA ARG A 69 -16.37 -2.15 -1.75
C ARG A 69 -17.14 -1.88 -0.45
N ILE A 70 -16.79 -2.57 0.62
CA ILE A 70 -17.40 -2.38 1.94
C ILE A 70 -17.11 -0.96 2.44
N THR A 71 -15.84 -0.53 2.42
CA THR A 71 -15.46 0.82 2.85
C THR A 71 -16.15 1.89 2.01
N GLY A 72 -16.24 1.71 0.69
CA GLY A 72 -16.96 2.62 -0.20
C GLY A 72 -18.44 2.74 0.16
N ALA A 73 -19.12 1.60 0.38
CA ALA A 73 -20.53 1.59 0.78
C ALA A 73 -20.76 2.21 2.17
N LEU A 74 -19.84 1.99 3.12
CA LEU A 74 -19.89 2.62 4.44
C LEU A 74 -19.70 4.13 4.36
N PHE A 75 -18.72 4.59 3.57
CA PHE A 75 -18.50 6.02 3.34
C PHE A 75 -19.73 6.67 2.70
N ASP A 76 -20.29 6.06 1.65
CA ASP A 76 -21.50 6.54 0.97
C ASP A 76 -22.66 6.70 1.96
N ARG A 77 -22.92 5.67 2.79
CA ARG A 77 -23.97 5.71 3.82
C ARG A 77 -23.73 6.80 4.87
N LEU A 78 -22.49 7.00 5.32
CA LEU A 78 -22.16 8.06 6.27
C LEU A 78 -22.43 9.43 5.67
N THR A 79 -21.98 9.67 4.43
CA THR A 79 -22.15 10.98 3.78
C THR A 79 -23.60 11.33 3.48
N HIS A 80 -24.48 10.34 3.27
CA HIS A 80 -25.89 10.55 2.96
C HIS A 80 -26.65 11.34 4.06
N HIS A 81 -26.24 11.20 5.32
CA HIS A 81 -26.87 11.89 6.47
C HIS A 81 -26.02 13.01 7.06
N VAL A 82 -24.93 13.41 6.40
CA VAL A 82 -24.08 14.49 6.90
C VAL A 82 -24.64 15.84 6.50
N HIS A 83 -24.99 16.65 7.50
CA HIS A 83 -25.23 18.07 7.30
C HIS A 83 -23.89 18.81 7.25
N ILE A 84 -23.54 19.36 6.08
CA ILE A 84 -22.36 20.21 5.92
C ILE A 84 -22.66 21.56 6.55
N LEU A 85 -22.16 21.79 7.76
CA LEU A 85 -22.23 23.09 8.42
C LEU A 85 -21.24 24.06 7.76
N LYS A 86 -21.76 24.97 6.95
CA LYS A 86 -20.96 26.05 6.36
C LYS A 86 -20.67 27.10 7.42
N MET A 87 -19.45 27.12 7.96
CA MET A 87 -19.00 28.20 8.82
C MET A 87 -18.72 29.44 7.97
N ASN A 88 -19.57 30.46 8.09
CA ASN A 88 -19.45 31.72 7.34
C ASN A 88 -18.52 32.75 8.03
N GLY A 89 -17.84 32.37 9.12
CA GLY A 89 -16.91 33.24 9.84
C GLY A 89 -15.53 33.29 9.20
N GLU A 90 -14.81 34.40 9.36
CA GLU A 90 -13.40 34.47 8.98
C GLU A 90 -12.56 33.53 9.86
N SER A 91 -11.64 32.78 9.27
CA SER A 91 -10.74 31.91 10.03
C SER A 91 -9.89 32.72 11.01
N TYR A 92 -9.66 32.19 12.22
CA TYR A 92 -8.75 32.78 13.22
C TYR A 92 -7.37 33.13 12.64
N ARG A 93 -6.87 32.29 11.73
CA ARG A 93 -5.58 32.53 11.07
C ARG A 93 -5.64 33.72 10.09
N LEU A 94 -6.77 33.90 9.41
CA LEU A 94 -6.98 35.01 8.48
C LEU A 94 -7.14 36.33 9.23
N SER A 95 -7.89 36.33 10.33
CA SER A 95 -8.07 37.53 11.16
C SER A 95 -6.76 37.98 11.82
N GLU A 96 -5.93 37.05 12.32
CA GLU A 96 -4.59 37.39 12.81
C GLU A 96 -3.65 37.90 11.71
N ALA A 97 -3.65 37.27 10.53
CA ALA A 97 -2.81 37.72 9.41
C ALA A 97 -3.15 39.15 8.97
N LYS A 98 -4.45 39.49 8.90
CA LYS A 98 -4.91 40.85 8.62
C LYS A 98 -4.44 41.85 9.69
N LYS A 99 -4.54 41.50 10.98
CA LYS A 99 -4.06 42.35 12.09
C LYS A 99 -2.55 42.61 12.00
N ARG A 100 -1.74 41.56 11.84
CA ARG A 100 -0.27 41.69 11.70
C ARG A 100 0.15 42.53 10.49
N ARG A 101 -0.64 42.49 9.40
CA ARG A 101 -0.38 43.28 8.19
C ARG A 101 -0.80 44.75 8.37
N ALA A 102 -1.80 45.04 9.21
CA ALA A 102 -2.18 46.40 9.57
C ALA A 102 -1.20 47.04 10.59
N GLU A 103 -0.62 46.24 11.48
CA GLU A 103 0.35 46.69 12.50
C GLU A 103 1.77 46.87 11.97
N LYS A 104 2.05 46.41 10.74
CA LYS A 104 3.34 46.66 10.07
C LYS A 104 3.15 47.80 9.06
N PRO A 105 3.22 49.08 9.47
CA PRO A 105 3.28 50.15 8.49
C PRO A 105 4.57 49.98 7.68
N ALA A 106 4.47 50.25 6.38
CA ALA A 106 5.60 50.23 5.47
C ALA A 106 6.69 51.17 5.99
N SER A 107 7.83 50.59 6.38
CA SER A 107 9.10 51.28 6.52
C SER A 107 9.89 51.15 5.23
#